data_AF-A0A0Q9QCV6-F1
#
_entry.id   AF-A0A0Q9QCV6-F1
#
_cell.length_a   1.000
_cell.length_b   1.000
_cell.length_c   1.000
_cell.angle_alpha   90.00
_cell.angle_beta   90.00
_cell.angle_gamma   90.00
#
_symmetry.space_group_name_H-M   'P 1'
#
loop_
_entity.id
_entity.type
_entity.pdbx_description
1 polymer ?
#
loop_
_entity_poly.entity_id
_entity_poly.type
_entity_poly.pdbx_seq_one_letter_code
_entity_poly.pdbx_strand_id
1 'polypeptide(L)'
;MFLRTAVSISPTIALAIYLSIFGGLRAGEIVNIKISDITPYGDEYGKGGLMLLLKTRNLRTDIKDISDTSRVKRDRRQFVYPIKDLLPLLYKNHLTEMQRKLGKYPEVDSPLFINRDGKALTGKSLRDAFAKVKKKSS
;
A
#
# COMPACT_ATOMS: atom_id res chain seq x y z
N MET A 1 11.84 5.12 15.72
CA MET A 1 11.56 3.67 15.95
C MET A 1 10.37 3.11 15.17
N PHE A 2 9.30 3.87 14.94
CA PHE A 2 8.05 3.40 14.32
C PHE A 2 8.19 2.64 12.98
N LEU A 3 8.92 3.19 12.00
CA LEU A 3 9.14 2.56 10.70
C LEU A 3 9.96 1.27 10.78
N ARG A 4 10.93 1.19 11.70
CA ARG A 4 11.74 -0.02 11.91
C ARG A 4 10.89 -1.16 12.49
N THR A 5 9.98 -0.83 13.42
CA THR A 5 8.99 -1.78 13.95
C THR A 5 8.00 -2.22 12.87
N ALA A 6 7.57 -1.31 11.99
CA ALA A 6 6.70 -1.65 10.87
C ALA A 6 7.36 -2.62 9.89
N VAL A 7 8.63 -2.38 9.51
CA VAL A 7 9.42 -3.30 8.68
C VAL A 7 9.56 -4.68 9.35
N SER A 8 9.76 -4.72 10.66
CA SER A 8 9.83 -5.97 11.43
C SER A 8 8.51 -6.74 11.51
N ILE A 9 7.36 -6.07 11.33
CA ILE A 9 6.04 -6.73 11.34
C ILE A 9 5.69 -7.21 9.93
N SER A 10 5.77 -6.33 8.94
CA SER A 10 5.66 -6.68 7.53
C SER A 10 6.10 -5.51 6.65
N PRO A 11 6.99 -5.74 5.67
CA PRO A 11 7.34 -4.73 4.66
C PRO A 11 6.11 -4.12 3.96
N THR A 12 5.06 -4.92 3.75
CA THR A 12 3.78 -4.48 3.20
C THR A 12 3.10 -3.40 4.04
N ILE A 13 3.12 -3.55 5.36
CA ILE A 13 2.50 -2.57 6.28
C ILE A 13 3.38 -1.32 6.36
N ALA A 14 4.70 -1.47 6.30
CA ALA A 14 5.64 -0.35 6.33
C ALA A 14 5.45 0.60 5.13
N LEU A 15 5.31 0.05 3.91
CA LEU A 15 5.02 0.85 2.73
C LEU A 15 3.65 1.55 2.85
N ALA A 16 2.62 0.84 3.31
CA ALA A 16 1.29 1.45 3.51
C ALA A 16 1.32 2.62 4.51
N ILE A 17 2.03 2.48 5.62
CA ILE A 17 2.24 3.56 6.61
C ILE A 17 2.94 4.74 5.96
N TYR A 18 3.99 4.49 5.18
CA TYR A 18 4.71 5.54 4.47
C TYR A 18 3.77 6.31 3.53
N LEU A 19 2.97 5.60 2.72
CA LEU A 19 2.00 6.22 1.80
C LEU A 19 0.92 7.01 2.55
N SER A 20 0.45 6.52 3.71
CA SER A 20 -0.50 7.25 4.54
C SER A 20 0.07 8.55 5.10
N ILE A 21 1.30 8.53 5.62
CA ILE A 21 1.91 9.70 6.28
C ILE A 21 2.39 10.71 5.24
N PHE A 22 3.14 10.27 4.24
CA PHE A 22 3.82 11.15 3.29
C PHE A 22 3.02 11.41 2.00
N GLY A 23 2.06 10.55 1.69
CA GLY A 23 1.14 10.75 0.57
C GLY A 23 -0.25 11.23 0.99
N GLY A 24 -0.57 11.25 2.29
CA GLY A 24 -1.90 11.60 2.79
C GLY A 24 -3.00 10.63 2.33
N LEU A 25 -2.65 9.37 2.05
CA LEU A 25 -3.60 8.36 1.58
C LEU A 25 -4.41 7.77 2.73
N ARG A 26 -5.72 7.65 2.53
CA ARG A 26 -6.60 6.94 3.47
C ARG A 26 -6.45 5.44 3.30
N ALA A 27 -6.68 4.68 4.38
CA ALA A 27 -6.61 3.22 4.35
C ALA A 27 -7.43 2.58 3.22
N GLY A 28 -8.62 3.12 2.92
CA GLY A 28 -9.47 2.64 1.82
C GLY A 28 -8.93 2.95 0.42
N GLU A 29 -8.08 3.97 0.28
CA GLU A 29 -7.42 4.29 -0.99
C GLU A 29 -6.23 3.33 -1.20
N ILE A 30 -5.42 3.12 -0.15
CA ILE A 30 -4.24 2.25 -0.17
C ILE A 30 -4.58 0.82 -0.62
N VAL A 31 -5.61 0.22 -0.03
CA VAL A 31 -5.99 -1.17 -0.31
C VAL A 31 -6.53 -1.41 -1.72
N ASN A 32 -6.87 -0.34 -2.45
CA ASN A 32 -7.42 -0.40 -3.80
C ASN A 32 -6.41 -0.02 -4.89
N ILE A 33 -5.14 0.19 -4.53
CA ILE A 33 -4.05 0.45 -5.47
C ILE A 33 -3.63 -0.85 -6.15
N LYS A 34 -3.55 -0.86 -7.48
CA LYS A 34 -2.88 -1.92 -8.24
C LYS A 34 -1.44 -1.53 -8.58
N ILE A 35 -0.64 -2.50 -9.01
CA ILE A 35 0.74 -2.24 -9.45
C ILE A 35 0.77 -1.27 -10.64
N SER A 36 -0.16 -1.44 -11.59
CA SER A 36 -0.33 -0.54 -12.73
C SER A 36 -0.69 0.91 -12.39
N ASP A 37 -1.21 1.18 -11.18
CA ASP A 37 -1.56 2.53 -10.74
C ASP A 37 -0.36 3.30 -10.16
N ILE A 38 0.80 2.66 -10.08
CA ILE A 38 2.03 3.25 -9.53
C ILE A 38 2.95 3.60 -10.68
N THR A 39 3.33 4.87 -10.75
CA THR A 39 4.36 5.34 -11.67
C THR A 39 5.54 5.84 -10.84
N PRO A 40 6.63 5.06 -10.74
CA PRO A 40 7.84 5.51 -10.08
C PRO A 40 8.57 6.56 -10.93
N TYR A 41 9.10 7.58 -10.27
CA TYR A 41 9.89 8.64 -10.91
C TYR A 41 11.35 8.54 -10.50
N GLY A 42 12.26 8.89 -11.42
CA GLY A 42 13.71 8.90 -11.22
C GLY A 42 14.40 7.54 -11.32
N ASP A 43 13.76 6.46 -10.87
CA ASP A 43 14.28 5.08 -10.96
C ASP A 43 13.12 4.07 -10.86
N GLU A 44 13.37 2.79 -11.16
CA GLU A 44 12.39 1.69 -11.05
C GLU A 44 11.80 1.54 -9.63
N TYR A 45 12.55 1.98 -8.61
CA TYR A 45 12.13 1.97 -7.20
C TYR A 45 11.55 3.30 -6.69
N GLY A 46 11.43 4.33 -7.54
CA GLY A 46 10.84 5.61 -7.14
C GLY A 46 11.76 6.50 -6.31
N LYS A 47 13.06 6.54 -6.65
CA LYS A 47 14.05 7.41 -5.99
C LYS A 47 13.69 8.91 -6.09
N GLY A 48 13.02 9.30 -7.16
CA GLY A 48 12.45 10.63 -7.38
C GLY A 48 11.01 10.80 -6.87
N GLY A 49 10.40 9.75 -6.32
CA GLY A 49 9.01 9.74 -5.83
C GLY A 49 8.13 8.71 -6.53
N LEU A 50 6.90 8.60 -6.05
CA LEU A 50 5.86 7.74 -6.64
C LEU A 50 4.62 8.57 -6.96
N MET A 51 4.14 8.49 -8.19
CA MET A 51 2.80 8.97 -8.55
C MET A 51 1.82 7.81 -8.42
N LEU A 52 0.78 8.02 -7.63
CA LEU A 52 -0.26 7.04 -7.37
C LEU A 52 -1.56 7.49 -8.03
N LEU A 53 -2.12 6.65 -8.89
CA LEU A 53 -3.44 6.84 -9.48
C LEU A 53 -4.50 6.22 -8.56
N LEU A 54 -5.09 7.04 -7.70
CA LEU A 54 -6.16 6.63 -6.81
C LEU A 54 -7.45 6.59 -7.60
N LYS A 55 -7.95 5.38 -7.88
CA LYS A 55 -9.28 5.19 -8.45
C LYS A 55 -10.24 4.63 -7.42
N THR A 56 -11.52 4.97 -7.57
CA THR A 56 -12.57 4.37 -6.76
C THR A 56 -12.91 3.00 -7.33
N ARG A 57 -12.35 1.95 -6.72
CA ARG A 57 -12.63 0.56 -7.06
C ARG A 57 -12.79 -0.26 -5.79
N ASN A 58 -13.42 -1.43 -5.89
CA ASN A 58 -13.44 -2.41 -4.82
C ASN A 58 -12.70 -3.67 -5.29
N LEU A 59 -11.48 -3.89 -4.77
CA LEU A 59 -10.71 -5.09 -5.09
C LEU A 59 -11.17 -6.34 -4.31
N ARG A 60 -12.07 -6.18 -3.32
CA ARG A 60 -12.67 -7.27 -2.52
C ARG A 60 -14.18 -7.25 -2.70
N THR A 61 -14.64 -7.57 -3.91
CA THR A 61 -16.08 -7.76 -4.20
C THR A 61 -16.66 -8.98 -3.48
N ASP A 62 -15.81 -9.89 -3.00
CA ASP A 62 -16.15 -11.07 -2.21
C ASP A 62 -16.57 -10.73 -0.76
N ILE A 63 -16.25 -9.54 -0.26
CA ILE A 63 -16.62 -9.09 1.08
C ILE A 63 -17.65 -7.96 0.94
N LYS A 64 -18.90 -8.24 1.32
CA LYS A 64 -19.94 -7.22 1.56
C LYS A 64 -19.60 -6.45 2.84
N ASP A 65 -18.56 -5.62 2.80
CA ASP A 65 -18.40 -4.59 3.83
C ASP A 65 -19.37 -3.46 3.47
N ILE A 66 -20.49 -3.45 4.19
CA ILE A 66 -21.57 -2.47 4.08
C ILE A 66 -20.99 -1.10 4.44
N SER A 67 -20.53 -0.37 3.42
CA SER A 67 -20.42 1.09 3.48
C SER A 67 -20.86 1.66 2.13
N ASP A 68 -22.13 1.39 1.84
CA ASP A 68 -22.94 1.98 0.79
C ASP A 68 -23.32 3.43 1.12
N THR A 69 -22.39 4.18 1.70
CA THR A 69 -22.55 5.59 1.98
C THR A 69 -21.44 6.33 1.24
N SER A 70 -21.82 6.84 0.07
CA SER A 70 -21.17 7.95 -0.66
C SER A 70 -19.81 7.68 -1.30
N ARG A 71 -19.71 7.18 -2.54
CA ARG A 71 -18.42 7.26 -3.27
C ARG A 71 -18.53 7.54 -4.76
N VAL A 72 -19.02 8.73 -5.13
CA VAL A 72 -18.43 9.44 -6.27
C VAL A 72 -17.14 10.10 -5.76
N LYS A 73 -16.07 9.29 -5.62
CA LYS A 73 -14.71 9.81 -5.43
C LYS A 73 -14.06 9.86 -6.81
N ARG A 74 -13.79 11.07 -7.29
CA ARG A 74 -13.11 11.29 -8.58
C ARG A 74 -11.71 10.68 -8.52
N ASP A 75 -11.31 10.07 -9.63
CA ASP A 75 -9.95 9.56 -9.80
C ASP A 75 -8.95 10.71 -9.60
N ARG A 76 -7.95 10.48 -8.75
CA ARG A 76 -6.95 11.49 -8.36
C ARG A 76 -5.56 10.92 -8.53
N ARG A 77 -4.67 11.72 -9.11
CA ARG A 77 -3.22 11.47 -9.06
C ARG A 77 -2.67 12.09 -7.79
N GLN A 78 -2.02 11.28 -6.97
CA GLN A 78 -1.34 11.73 -5.76
C GLN A 78 0.15 11.49 -5.91
N PHE A 79 0.93 12.56 -5.83
CA PHE A 79 2.37 12.44 -5.74
C PHE A 79 2.78 12.17 -4.30
N VAL A 80 3.68 11.20 -4.12
CA VAL A 80 4.28 10.85 -2.85
C VAL A 80 5.77 11.17 -2.95
N TYR A 81 6.20 12.13 -2.15
CA TYR A 81 7.57 12.59 -2.15
C TYR A 81 8.52 11.52 -1.61
N PRO A 82 9.69 11.35 -2.24
CA PRO A 82 10.73 10.46 -1.74
C PRO A 82 11.38 11.09 -0.51
N ILE A 83 11.51 10.32 0.56
CA ILE A 83 12.31 10.70 1.73
C ILE A 83 13.60 9.92 1.66
N LYS A 84 14.64 10.55 1.13
CA LYS A 84 15.96 9.95 0.92
C LYS A 84 15.79 8.57 0.24
N ASP A 85 16.56 7.58 0.68
CA ASP A 85 16.49 6.21 0.17
C ASP A 85 15.41 5.35 0.88
N LEU A 86 14.56 5.94 1.72
CA LEU A 86 13.56 5.17 2.48
C LEU A 86 12.43 4.65 1.58
N LEU A 87 11.91 5.49 0.68
CA LEU A 87 10.88 5.10 -0.28
C LEU A 87 11.31 3.93 -1.18
N PRO A 88 12.46 4.03 -1.89
CA PRO A 88 12.92 2.92 -2.73
C PRO A 88 13.23 1.66 -1.92
N LEU A 89 13.78 1.78 -0.70
CA LEU A 89 14.00 0.63 0.18
C LEU A 89 12.69 -0.08 0.56
N LEU A 90 11.67 0.69 0.98
CA LEU A 90 10.37 0.14 1.37
C LEU A 90 9.64 -0.48 0.17
N TYR A 91 9.71 0.17 -0.98
CA TYR A 91 9.04 -0.31 -2.19
C TYR A 91 9.69 -1.60 -2.71
N LYS A 92 11.03 -1.65 -2.79
CA LYS A 92 11.77 -2.85 -3.14
C LYS A 92 11.45 -4.02 -2.21
N ASN A 93 11.54 -3.81 -0.90
CA ASN A 93 11.25 -4.83 0.09
C ASN A 93 9.80 -5.33 0.00
N HIS A 94 8.85 -4.45 -0.31
CA HIS A 94 7.45 -4.81 -0.51
C HIS A 94 7.26 -5.70 -1.75
N LEU A 95 7.87 -5.37 -2.89
CA LEU A 95 7.80 -6.18 -4.10
C LEU A 95 8.43 -7.57 -3.90
N THR A 96 9.59 -7.63 -3.23
CA THR A 96 10.22 -8.92 -2.87
C THR A 96 9.32 -9.77 -2.00
N GLU A 97 8.67 -9.17 -0.98
CA GLU A 97 7.71 -9.90 -0.14
C GLU A 97 6.46 -10.34 -0.91
N MET A 98 5.98 -9.54 -1.86
CA MET A 98 4.87 -9.95 -2.73
C MET A 98 5.25 -11.16 -3.57
N GLN A 99 6.42 -11.12 -4.21
CA GLN A 99 6.92 -12.24 -5.01
C GLN A 99 7.07 -13.51 -4.16
N ARG A 100 7.58 -13.38 -2.93
CA ARG A 100 7.70 -14.48 -1.98
C ARG A 100 6.35 -15.08 -1.59
N LYS A 101 5.32 -14.25 -1.38
CA LYS A 101 3.95 -14.70 -1.04
C LYS A 101 3.23 -15.35 -2.20
N LEU A 102 3.40 -14.82 -3.41
CA LEU A 102 2.72 -15.31 -4.61
C LEU A 102 3.45 -16.48 -5.27
N GLY A 103 4.73 -16.70 -4.96
CA GLY A 103 5.58 -17.67 -5.63
C GLY A 103 5.93 -17.30 -7.08
N LYS A 104 5.48 -16.13 -7.55
CA LYS A 104 5.71 -15.59 -8.91
C LYS A 104 5.83 -14.08 -8.85
N TYR A 105 6.36 -13.48 -9.93
CA TYR A 105 6.34 -12.02 -10.07
C TYR A 105 4.89 -11.53 -10.11
N PRO A 106 4.56 -10.45 -9.37
CA PRO A 106 3.21 -9.95 -9.32
C PRO A 106 2.83 -9.30 -10.66
N GLU A 107 1.63 -9.60 -11.14
CA GLU A 107 1.14 -9.09 -12.42
C GLU A 107 0.72 -7.61 -12.30
N VAL A 108 0.75 -6.87 -13.41
CA VAL A 108 0.41 -5.44 -13.44
C VAL A 108 -1.00 -5.13 -12.92
N ASP A 109 -1.94 -6.07 -13.07
CA ASP A 109 -3.32 -5.92 -12.58
C ASP A 109 -3.51 -6.45 -11.14
N SER A 110 -2.45 -6.95 -10.51
CA SER A 110 -2.50 -7.41 -9.13
C SER A 110 -2.68 -6.24 -8.16
N PRO A 111 -3.43 -6.45 -7.06
CA PRO A 111 -3.45 -5.51 -5.95
C PRO A 111 -2.02 -5.29 -5.41
N LEU A 112 -1.63 -4.04 -5.15
CA LEU A 112 -0.32 -3.77 -4.55
C LEU A 112 -0.25 -4.34 -3.13
N PHE A 113 -1.33 -4.26 -2.37
CA PHE A 113 -1.36 -4.68 -0.98
C PHE A 113 -2.12 -5.99 -0.85
N ILE A 114 -1.39 -7.10 -0.71
CA ILE A 114 -1.96 -8.45 -0.60
C ILE A 114 -1.85 -9.04 0.81
N ASN A 115 -2.83 -9.87 1.17
CA ASN A 115 -2.84 -10.68 2.38
C ASN A 115 -2.01 -11.96 2.21
N ARG A 116 -2.08 -12.88 3.19
CA ARG A 116 -1.37 -14.17 3.12
C ARG A 116 -1.88 -15.10 2.01
N ASP A 117 -3.14 -14.93 1.62
CA ASP A 117 -3.80 -15.73 0.59
C ASP A 117 -3.65 -15.12 -0.83
N GLY A 118 -2.83 -14.07 -0.98
CA GLY A 118 -2.64 -13.37 -2.26
C GLY A 118 -3.79 -12.45 -2.67
N LYS A 119 -4.82 -12.29 -1.82
CA LYS A 119 -5.96 -11.38 -2.06
C LYS A 119 -5.67 -9.96 -1.59
N ALA A 120 -6.34 -8.97 -2.15
CA ALA A 120 -6.22 -7.58 -1.69
C ALA A 120 -6.52 -7.45 -0.18
N LEU A 121 -5.70 -6.67 0.53
CA LEU A 121 -5.92 -6.32 1.93
C LEU A 121 -7.26 -5.58 2.07
N THR A 122 -7.92 -5.73 3.22
CA THR A 122 -9.11 -4.91 3.52
C THR A 122 -8.70 -3.68 4.32
N GLY A 123 -9.49 -2.62 4.23
CA GLY A 123 -9.25 -1.41 5.03
C GLY A 123 -9.21 -1.70 6.53
N LYS A 124 -10.00 -2.68 6.99
CA LYS A 124 -9.98 -3.18 8.38
C LYS A 124 -8.64 -3.85 8.72
N SER A 125 -8.18 -4.83 7.93
CA SER A 125 -6.90 -5.49 8.17
C SER A 125 -5.71 -4.53 8.17
N LEU A 126 -5.77 -3.51 7.31
CA LEU A 126 -4.77 -2.45 7.31
C LEU A 126 -4.83 -1.62 8.60
N ARG A 127 -6.00 -1.16 9.03
CA ARG A 127 -6.15 -0.42 10.30
C ARG A 127 -5.69 -1.23 11.51
N ASP A 128 -6.02 -2.52 11.57
CA ASP A 128 -5.60 -3.42 12.64
C ASP A 128 -4.06 -3.56 12.67
N ALA A 129 -3.44 -3.64 11.50
CA ALA A 129 -1.99 -3.65 11.37
C ALA A 129 -1.35 -2.33 11.86
N PHE A 130 -1.91 -1.18 11.48
CA PHE A 130 -1.47 0.13 11.99
C PHE A 130 -1.59 0.22 13.52
N ALA A 131 -2.70 -0.25 14.09
CA ALA A 131 -2.92 -0.26 15.53
C ALA A 131 -1.89 -1.14 16.26
N LYS A 132 -1.53 -2.29 15.68
CA LYS A 132 -0.46 -3.16 16.20
C LYS A 132 0.91 -2.49 16.18
N VAL A 133 1.26 -1.79 15.10
CA VAL A 133 2.52 -1.03 15.01
C VAL A 133 2.54 0.06 16.07
N LYS A 134 1.45 0.81 16.22
CA LYS A 134 1.31 1.87 17.24
C LYS A 134 1.47 1.32 18.66
N LYS A 135 0.82 0.20 18.98
CA LYS A 135 0.92 -0.43 20.30
C LYS A 135 2.33 -0.95 20.62
N LYS A 136 3.11 -1.33 19.61
CA LYS A 136 4.51 -1.77 19.78
C LYS A 136 5.54 -0.64 19.76
N SER A 137 5.15 0.59 19.41
CA SER A 137 6.04 1.75 19.37
C SER A 137 5.86 2.71 20.54
N SER A 138 4.76 2.59 21.28
CA SER A 138 4.53 3.23 22.58
C SER A 138 5.08 2.34 23.68
#